data_AF-A0A1G2Z749-F1
#
_entry.id   AF-A0A1G2Z749-F1
#
_cell.length_a   1.000
_cell.length_b   1.000
_cell.length_c   1.000
_cell.angle_alpha   90.00
_cell.angle_beta   90.00
_cell.angle_gamma   90.00
#
_symmetry.space_group_name_H-M   'P 1'
#
loop_
_entity.id
_entity.type
_entity.pdbx_description
1 polymer ?
#
loop_
_entity_poly.entity_id
_entity_poly.type
_entity_poly.pdbx_seq_one_letter_code
_entity_poly.pdbx_strand_id
1 'polypeptide(L)'
;MRRHTGFTLIELVVVVMILGILVAIAAPKMVNIMGNATDNSARMSLEVVRDAIENYAANNAGAYPGTDQATFKAALTTYVRGPFPKLPVGSGTADGVDVVSAGAALSGTGGDGSGNLWKYDYTTGEIIINYSANSESGTPYDEL
;
A
#
# COMPACT_ATOMS: atom_id res chain seq x y z
N MET A 1 63.12 4.05 -10.75
CA MET A 1 62.16 4.01 -11.88
C MET A 1 60.94 3.20 -11.45
N ARG A 2 59.78 3.83 -11.30
CA ARG A 2 58.52 3.13 -10.97
C ARG A 2 57.81 2.83 -12.29
N ARG A 3 57.67 1.56 -12.66
CA ARG A 3 56.82 1.16 -13.80
C ARG A 3 55.37 1.33 -13.39
N HIS A 4 54.65 2.24 -14.04
CA HIS A 4 53.20 2.31 -13.96
C HIS A 4 52.64 1.17 -14.81
N THR A 5 52.10 0.15 -14.17
CA THR A 5 51.26 -0.85 -14.83
C THR A 5 49.88 -0.23 -15.01
N GLY A 6 49.52 0.12 -16.24
CA GLY A 6 48.18 0.59 -16.59
C GLY A 6 47.22 -0.58 -16.79
N PHE A 7 45.93 -0.35 -16.53
CA PHE A 7 44.84 -1.29 -16.87
C PHE A 7 44.81 -1.56 -18.38
N THR A 8 44.54 -2.80 -18.76
CA THR A 8 44.33 -3.13 -20.17
C THR A 8 42.91 -2.75 -20.61
N LEU A 9 42.74 -2.37 -21.87
CA LEU A 9 41.39 -2.12 -22.44
C LEU A 9 40.51 -3.37 -22.34
N ILE A 10 41.10 -4.55 -22.48
CA ILE A 10 40.37 -5.82 -22.40
C ILE A 10 39.86 -6.11 -20.99
N GLU A 11 40.61 -5.76 -19.93
CA GLU A 11 40.12 -5.88 -18.55
C GLU A 11 38.88 -5.02 -18.33
N LEU A 12 38.89 -3.78 -18.79
CA LEU A 12 37.74 -2.89 -18.64
C LEU A 12 36.52 -3.42 -19.43
N VAL A 13 36.73 -3.92 -20.64
CA VAL A 13 35.66 -4.47 -21.48
C VAL A 13 35.04 -5.73 -20.86
N VAL A 14 35.84 -6.64 -20.33
CA VAL A 14 35.33 -7.86 -19.67
C VAL A 14 34.53 -7.50 -18.41
N VAL A 15 34.99 -6.51 -17.63
CA VAL A 15 34.27 -6.07 -16.43
C VAL A 15 32.90 -5.48 -16.77
N VAL A 16 32.80 -4.55 -17.73
CA VAL A 16 31.50 -3.96 -18.10
C VAL A 16 30.57 -4.98 -18.77
N MET A 17 31.13 -5.97 -19.47
CA MET A 17 30.35 -7.08 -20.04
C MET A 17 29.75 -7.97 -18.95
N ILE A 18 30.52 -8.34 -17.93
CA ILE A 18 30.00 -9.12 -16.78
C ILE A 18 28.95 -8.30 -16.02
N LEU A 19 29.20 -7.01 -15.76
CA LEU A 19 28.22 -6.12 -15.12
C LEU A 19 26.91 -6.02 -15.93
N GLY A 20 26.99 -5.94 -17.26
CA GLY A 20 25.82 -5.93 -18.13
C GLY A 20 24.96 -7.19 -18.02
N ILE A 21 25.59 -8.37 -17.97
CA ILE A 21 24.89 -9.66 -17.79
C ILE A 21 24.21 -9.73 -16.43
N LEU A 22 24.89 -9.29 -15.36
CA LEU A 22 24.33 -9.28 -14.01
C LEU A 22 23.09 -8.37 -13.91
N VAL A 23 23.15 -7.16 -14.51
CA VAL A 23 22.02 -6.23 -14.52
C VAL A 23 20.83 -6.80 -15.29
N ALA A 24 21.07 -7.43 -16.45
CA ALA A 24 20.02 -8.02 -17.27
C ALA A 24 19.22 -9.11 -16.53
N ILE A 25 19.87 -9.91 -15.68
CA ILE A 25 19.22 -10.96 -14.88
C ILE A 25 18.56 -10.35 -13.62
N ALA A 26 19.19 -9.38 -12.97
CA ALA A 26 18.71 -8.83 -11.70
C ALA A 26 17.51 -7.87 -11.85
N ALA A 27 17.47 -7.06 -12.92
CA ALA A 27 16.45 -6.04 -13.12
C ALA A 27 15.00 -6.55 -13.07
N PRO A 28 14.60 -7.61 -13.82
CA PRO A 28 13.20 -8.09 -13.79
C PRO A 28 12.79 -8.62 -12.42
N LYS A 29 13.73 -9.23 -11.67
CA LYS A 29 13.46 -9.74 -10.32
C LYS A 29 13.17 -8.62 -9.32
N MET A 30 13.86 -7.48 -9.43
CA MET A 30 13.63 -6.34 -8.52
C MET A 30 12.23 -5.76 -8.66
N VAL A 31 11.68 -5.66 -9.88
CA VAL A 31 10.33 -5.13 -10.12
C VAL A 31 9.27 -5.96 -9.40
N ASN A 32 9.32 -7.28 -9.53
CA ASN A 32 8.35 -8.18 -8.88
C ASN A 32 8.45 -8.14 -7.35
N ILE A 33 9.64 -7.95 -6.77
CA ILE A 33 9.81 -7.83 -5.32
C ILE A 33 9.16 -6.54 -4.81
N MET A 34 9.30 -5.44 -5.54
CA MET A 34 8.69 -4.16 -5.16
C MET A 34 7.16 -4.22 -5.21
N GLY A 35 6.59 -4.87 -6.24
CA GLY A 35 5.15 -5.11 -6.33
C GLY A 35 4.63 -5.92 -5.13
N ASN A 36 5.21 -7.09 -4.88
CA ASN A 36 4.84 -7.92 -3.72
C ASN A 36 5.01 -7.21 -2.36
N ALA A 37 6.04 -6.38 -2.20
CA ALA A 37 6.23 -5.59 -0.99
C ALA A 37 5.12 -4.54 -0.81
N THR A 38 4.65 -3.96 -1.92
CA THR A 38 3.55 -3.00 -1.94
C THR A 38 2.23 -3.68 -1.58
N ASP A 39 1.94 -4.83 -2.18
CA ASP A 39 0.75 -5.65 -1.86
C ASP A 39 0.70 -6.02 -0.38
N ASN A 40 1.82 -6.50 0.16
CA ASN A 40 1.92 -6.86 1.58
C ASN A 40 1.71 -5.65 2.49
N SER A 41 2.28 -4.50 2.12
CA SER A 41 2.08 -3.25 2.86
C SER A 41 0.61 -2.81 2.86
N ALA A 42 -0.09 -2.98 1.73
CA ALA A 42 -1.51 -2.67 1.61
C ALA A 42 -2.36 -3.56 2.53
N ARG A 43 -2.11 -4.87 2.52
CA ARG A 43 -2.79 -5.85 3.39
C ARG A 43 -2.57 -5.56 4.86
N MET A 44 -1.31 -5.35 5.28
CA MET A 44 -0.99 -5.03 6.67
C MET A 44 -1.65 -3.72 7.12
N SER A 45 -1.64 -2.69 6.26
CA SER A 45 -2.29 -1.41 6.60
C SER A 45 -3.80 -1.56 6.74
N LEU A 46 -4.43 -2.37 5.87
CA LEU A 46 -5.86 -2.66 5.92
C LEU A 46 -6.23 -3.43 7.19
N GLU A 47 -5.46 -4.44 7.56
CA GLU A 47 -5.64 -5.21 8.81
C GLU A 47 -5.52 -4.32 10.05
N VAL A 48 -4.52 -3.43 10.10
CA VAL A 48 -4.37 -2.47 11.21
C VAL A 48 -5.60 -1.58 11.37
N VAL A 49 -6.21 -1.13 10.27
CA VAL A 49 -7.41 -0.28 10.34
C VAL A 49 -8.65 -1.10 10.67
N ARG A 50 -8.81 -2.30 10.11
CA ARG A 50 -9.91 -3.24 10.45
C ARG A 50 -9.90 -3.56 11.94
N ASP A 51 -8.75 -3.96 12.49
CA ASP A 51 -8.58 -4.24 13.92
C ASP A 51 -8.93 -3.02 14.78
N ALA A 52 -8.55 -1.82 14.34
CA ALA A 52 -8.85 -0.60 15.07
C ALA A 52 -10.34 -0.25 15.05
N ILE A 53 -11.05 -0.49 13.93
CA ILE A 53 -12.51 -0.34 13.82
C ILE A 53 -13.22 -1.35 14.73
N GLU A 54 -12.79 -2.62 14.70
CA GLU A 54 -13.37 -3.67 15.53
C GLU A 54 -13.16 -3.39 17.02
N ASN A 55 -11.95 -2.99 17.42
CA ASN A 55 -11.65 -2.60 18.79
C ASN A 55 -12.46 -1.37 19.22
N TYR A 56 -12.64 -0.38 18.34
CA TYR A 56 -13.52 0.75 18.63
C TYR A 56 -14.95 0.28 18.87
N ALA A 57 -15.51 -0.55 17.98
CA ALA A 57 -16.88 -1.05 18.10
C ALA A 57 -17.09 -1.86 19.39
N ALA A 58 -16.12 -2.72 19.74
CA ALA A 58 -16.14 -3.49 20.99
C ALA A 58 -16.21 -2.60 22.24
N ASN A 59 -15.53 -1.44 22.23
CA ASN A 59 -15.53 -0.49 23.34
C ASN A 59 -16.71 0.50 23.31
N ASN A 60 -17.48 0.56 22.21
CA ASN A 60 -18.57 1.53 22.01
C ASN A 60 -19.92 0.84 21.76
N ALA A 61 -20.19 -0.26 22.48
CA ALA A 61 -21.46 -1.00 22.42
C ALA A 61 -21.89 -1.40 20.99
N GLY A 62 -20.92 -1.73 20.13
CA GLY A 62 -21.15 -2.12 18.75
C GLY A 62 -21.30 -0.95 17.77
N ALA A 63 -21.17 0.29 18.21
CA ALA A 63 -21.20 1.45 17.33
C ALA A 63 -19.88 1.60 16.56
N TYR A 64 -19.96 1.73 15.24
CA TYR A 64 -18.78 1.94 14.38
C TYR A 64 -18.30 3.40 14.41
N PRO A 65 -16.99 3.64 14.16
CA PRO A 65 -16.38 4.96 14.31
C PRO A 65 -16.81 5.94 13.21
N GLY A 66 -17.31 7.12 13.60
CA GLY A 66 -17.46 8.31 12.73
C GLY A 66 -18.42 8.18 11.55
N THR A 67 -19.04 9.30 11.17
CA THR A 67 -19.92 9.39 9.98
C THR A 67 -19.28 10.22 8.86
N ASP A 68 -18.09 10.75 9.10
CA ASP A 68 -17.27 11.51 8.16
C ASP A 68 -15.78 11.21 8.42
N GLN A 69 -14.90 11.61 7.49
CA GLN A 69 -13.47 11.32 7.59
C GLN A 69 -12.83 11.86 8.87
N ALA A 70 -13.21 13.07 9.32
CA ALA A 70 -12.56 13.70 10.46
C ALA A 70 -12.95 12.99 11.76
N THR A 71 -14.24 12.68 11.93
CA THR A 71 -14.73 11.93 13.10
C THR A 71 -14.24 10.49 13.11
N PHE A 72 -14.18 9.83 11.95
CA PHE A 72 -13.61 8.49 11.80
C PHE A 72 -12.13 8.45 12.24
N LYS A 73 -11.29 9.33 11.69
CA LYS A 73 -9.87 9.39 12.05
C LYS A 73 -9.67 9.72 13.54
N ALA A 74 -10.43 10.68 14.07
CA ALA A 74 -10.37 11.06 15.48
C ALA A 74 -10.69 9.87 16.39
N ALA A 75 -11.74 9.11 16.07
CA ALA A 75 -12.14 7.92 16.81
C ALA A 75 -11.05 6.85 16.85
N LEU A 76 -10.30 6.67 15.75
CA LEU A 76 -9.26 5.64 15.63
C LEU A 76 -7.91 6.02 16.26
N THR A 77 -7.69 7.28 16.64
CA THR A 77 -6.41 7.75 17.21
C THR A 77 -5.94 6.98 18.44
N THR A 78 -6.87 6.42 19.23
CA THR A 78 -6.56 5.65 20.44
C THR A 78 -6.38 4.15 20.15
N TYR A 79 -6.81 3.69 18.97
CA TYR A 79 -6.82 2.28 18.57
C TYR A 79 -5.72 1.94 17.56
N VAL A 80 -5.13 2.96 16.93
CA VAL A 80 -3.97 2.81 16.03
C VAL A 80 -2.71 3.33 16.73
N ARG A 81 -1.61 2.58 16.63
CA ARG A 81 -0.31 2.98 17.20
C ARG A 81 0.45 3.90 16.22
N GLY A 82 0.13 5.19 16.24
CA GLY A 82 0.80 6.21 15.41
C GLY A 82 -0.18 7.00 14.53
N PRO A 83 0.32 7.69 13.48
CA PRO A 83 -0.56 8.38 12.53
C PRO A 83 -1.44 7.37 11.78
N PHE A 84 -2.59 7.83 11.30
CA PHE A 84 -3.47 7.01 10.48
C PHE A 84 -2.72 6.47 9.24
N PRO A 85 -2.83 5.17 8.91
CA PRO A 85 -2.05 4.58 7.83
C PRO A 85 -2.34 5.22 6.48
N LYS A 86 -1.27 5.56 5.76
CA LYS A 86 -1.36 5.93 4.34
C LYS A 86 -1.49 4.66 3.53
N LEU A 87 -2.33 4.69 2.50
CA LEU A 87 -2.40 3.56 1.59
C LEU A 87 -1.17 3.52 0.68
N PRO A 88 -0.50 2.35 0.51
CA PRO A 88 0.70 2.23 -0.30
C PRO A 88 0.42 1.99 -1.80
N VAL A 89 -0.86 1.85 -2.19
CA VAL A 89 -1.30 1.62 -3.58
C VAL A 89 -2.13 2.79 -4.09
N GLY A 90 -2.16 2.95 -5.42
CA GLY A 90 -2.69 4.13 -6.09
C GLY A 90 -1.67 5.29 -6.14
N SER A 91 -1.95 6.28 -6.98
CA SER A 91 -1.03 7.38 -7.29
C SER A 91 -0.79 8.41 -6.17
N GLY A 92 -1.30 8.16 -4.97
CA GLY A 92 -1.03 9.00 -3.80
C GLY A 92 -0.67 8.14 -2.60
N THR A 93 0.35 8.54 -1.84
CA THR A 93 0.45 8.14 -0.42
C THR A 93 -0.52 9.01 0.39
N ALA A 94 -1.82 8.85 0.15
CA ALA A 94 -2.85 9.59 0.86
C ALA A 94 -3.37 8.76 2.04
N ASP A 95 -3.74 9.47 3.10
CA ASP A 95 -4.41 8.91 4.27
C ASP A 95 -5.92 9.20 4.23
N GLY A 96 -6.46 9.68 3.10
CA GLY A 96 -7.86 10.05 2.92
C GLY A 96 -8.80 8.85 2.99
N VAL A 97 -9.97 9.05 3.59
CA VAL A 97 -11.01 8.05 3.80
C VAL A 97 -12.32 8.59 3.20
N ASP A 98 -12.84 7.88 2.20
CA ASP A 98 -14.18 8.08 1.68
C ASP A 98 -15.17 7.37 2.60
N VAL A 99 -15.91 8.15 3.39
CA VAL A 99 -16.88 7.62 4.36
C VAL A 99 -18.26 7.64 3.73
N VAL A 100 -18.89 6.48 3.62
CA VAL A 100 -20.18 6.28 2.95
C VAL A 100 -21.20 5.63 3.87
N SER A 101 -22.47 5.74 3.48
CA SER A 101 -23.61 5.12 4.15
C SER A 101 -24.27 4.08 3.25
N ALA A 102 -23.47 3.17 2.70
CA ALA A 102 -23.94 2.26 1.65
C ALA A 102 -24.95 1.25 2.20
N GLY A 103 -24.75 0.76 3.43
CA GLY A 103 -25.55 -0.31 4.02
C GLY A 103 -25.47 -1.62 3.23
N ALA A 104 -24.47 -1.73 2.35
CA ALA A 104 -24.24 -2.80 1.38
C ALA A 104 -22.72 -2.94 1.12
N ALA A 105 -22.32 -4.07 0.52
CA ALA A 105 -20.92 -4.36 0.25
C ALA A 105 -20.24 -3.25 -0.56
N LEU A 106 -19.05 -2.85 -0.12
CA LEU A 106 -18.25 -1.82 -0.79
C LEU A 106 -17.59 -2.37 -2.06
N SER A 107 -17.29 -1.46 -3.00
CA SER A 107 -16.52 -1.76 -4.21
C SER A 107 -15.53 -0.65 -4.53
N GLY A 108 -14.39 -1.05 -5.10
CA GLY A 108 -13.30 -0.18 -5.52
C GLY A 108 -13.73 0.71 -6.68
N THR A 109 -13.88 2.00 -6.42
CA THR A 109 -14.27 3.00 -7.43
C THR A 109 -13.11 3.96 -7.77
N GLY A 110 -12.04 3.94 -6.98
CA GLY A 110 -10.88 4.83 -7.14
C GLY A 110 -9.91 4.40 -8.25
N GLY A 111 -9.39 5.38 -8.98
CA GLY A 111 -8.25 5.23 -9.91
C GLY A 111 -7.06 6.09 -9.47
N ASP A 112 -6.03 6.18 -10.32
CA ASP A 112 -4.77 6.91 -10.10
C ASP A 112 -4.90 8.46 -10.00
N GLY A 113 -5.99 8.99 -9.44
CA GLY A 113 -6.13 10.42 -9.16
C GLY A 113 -7.22 10.79 -8.16
N SER A 114 -7.89 9.82 -7.54
CA SER A 114 -8.96 10.09 -6.57
C SER A 114 -8.35 10.32 -5.18
N GLY A 115 -8.60 11.49 -4.59
CA GLY A 115 -7.97 11.95 -3.34
C GLY A 115 -8.24 11.12 -2.09
N ASN A 116 -9.12 10.11 -2.15
CA ASN A 116 -9.41 9.21 -1.03
C ASN A 116 -9.17 7.76 -1.44
N LEU A 117 -8.32 7.08 -0.66
CA LEU A 117 -7.78 5.75 -0.97
C LEU A 117 -8.38 4.65 -0.09
N TRP A 118 -8.87 5.00 1.09
CA TRP A 118 -9.70 4.13 1.89
C TRP A 118 -11.16 4.41 1.59
N LYS A 119 -12.00 3.38 1.59
CA LYS A 119 -13.47 3.53 1.57
C LYS A 119 -14.05 2.75 2.73
N TYR A 120 -14.89 3.42 3.52
CA TYR A 120 -15.41 2.92 4.76
C TYR A 120 -16.91 3.15 4.85
N ASP A 121 -17.67 2.12 5.25
CA ASP A 121 -19.09 2.21 5.51
C ASP A 121 -19.35 2.25 7.02
N TYR A 122 -19.85 3.38 7.51
CA TYR A 122 -20.13 3.55 8.94
C TYR A 122 -21.35 2.77 9.44
N THR A 123 -22.13 2.18 8.53
CA THR A 123 -23.29 1.34 8.86
C THR A 123 -22.86 -0.11 9.11
N THR A 124 -21.95 -0.63 8.29
CA THR A 124 -21.52 -2.04 8.34
C THR A 124 -20.19 -2.23 9.06
N GLY A 125 -19.38 -1.17 9.19
CA GLY A 125 -18.01 -1.23 9.71
C GLY A 125 -16.99 -1.67 8.66
N GLU A 126 -17.43 -1.96 7.44
CA GLU A 126 -16.58 -2.44 6.37
C GLU A 126 -15.61 -1.34 5.92
N ILE A 127 -14.33 -1.69 5.80
CA ILE A 127 -13.33 -0.87 5.14
C ILE A 127 -12.63 -1.67 4.05
N ILE A 128 -12.49 -1.04 2.89
CA ILE A 128 -11.79 -1.57 1.73
C ILE A 128 -10.75 -0.58 1.22
N ILE A 129 -9.86 -1.10 0.40
CA ILE A 129 -9.00 -0.29 -0.45
C ILE A 129 -9.83 0.23 -1.63
N ASN A 130 -9.93 1.54 -1.78
CA ASN A 130 -10.63 2.18 -2.88
C ASN A 130 -9.72 2.31 -4.11
N TYR A 131 -9.31 1.19 -4.68
CA TYR A 131 -8.45 1.17 -5.86
C TYR A 131 -8.87 0.05 -6.82
N SER A 132 -9.04 0.38 -8.09
CA SER A 132 -9.60 -0.53 -9.11
C SER A 132 -8.57 -1.43 -9.80
N ALA A 133 -7.29 -1.31 -9.46
CA ALA A 133 -6.26 -2.21 -9.97
C ALA A 133 -6.23 -3.53 -9.19
N ASN A 134 -5.37 -4.44 -9.66
CA ASN A 134 -5.13 -5.72 -9.00
C ASN A 134 -3.74 -5.71 -8.34
N SER A 135 -3.62 -6.49 -7.27
CA SER A 135 -2.35 -6.98 -6.72
C SER A 135 -1.54 -7.76 -7.76
N GLU A 136 -0.25 -7.97 -7.50
CA GLU A 136 0.63 -8.81 -8.33
C GLU A 136 0.13 -10.26 -8.43
N SER A 137 -0.64 -10.73 -7.44
CA SER A 137 -1.30 -12.05 -7.48
C SER A 137 -2.60 -12.08 -8.29
N GLY A 138 -3.04 -10.94 -8.85
CA GLY A 138 -4.25 -10.82 -9.66
C GLY A 138 -5.55 -10.63 -8.87
N THR A 139 -5.48 -10.48 -7.53
CA THR A 139 -6.64 -10.19 -6.69
C THR A 139 -6.96 -8.69 -6.77
N PRO A 140 -8.22 -8.28 -7.00
CA PRO A 140 -8.64 -6.88 -6.91
C PRO A 140 -8.29 -6.28 -5.55
N TYR A 141 -7.86 -5.02 -5.52
CA TYR A 141 -7.42 -4.40 -4.26
C TYR A 141 -8.56 -4.21 -3.25
N ASP A 142 -9.77 -3.97 -3.72
CA ASP A 142 -10.99 -3.86 -2.92
C ASP A 142 -11.44 -5.18 -2.29
N GLU A 143 -10.94 -6.31 -2.79
CA GLU A 143 -11.23 -7.66 -2.27
C GLU A 143 -10.13 -8.24 -1.36
N LEU A 144 -9.10 -7.45 -1.00
CA LEU A 144 -8.01 -7.90 -0.12
C LEU A 144 -8.42 -8.11 1.35
#